data_AF-A0A7J5XKZ4-F1
#
_entry.id   AF-A0A7J5XKZ4-F1
#
_cell.length_a   1.000
_cell.length_b   1.000
_cell.length_c   1.000
_cell.angle_alpha   90.00
_cell.angle_beta   90.00
_cell.angle_gamma   90.00
#
_symmetry.space_group_name_H-M   'P 1'
#
loop_
_entity.id
_entity.type
_entity.pdbx_description
1 polymer ?
#
loop_
_entity_poly.entity_id
_entity_poly.type
_entity_poly.pdbx_seq_one_letter_code
_entity_poly.pdbx_strand_id
1 'polypeptide(L)'
;MACLRAIKDAGDHQPPGSFLSKLHADLDNPAGLGAYSIVHEEERNKRGTRKGLTREELWARFRSQDLDQQQVMQELASEVGEWGLLYPSLSKLAAIGLTIPVSSVNCERDFSTLNRVKTDLRNRLQGEHLATCMRLSINGPPTRDFPFRRALELFFKTPRKIKCSQAGCQLCHHH
;
A
#
# COMPACT_ATOMS: atom_id res chain seq x y z
N MET A 1 -17.36 -19.26 2.60
CA MET A 1 -18.76 -18.76 2.55
C MET A 1 -19.12 -17.76 3.67
N ALA A 2 -18.30 -17.54 4.70
CA ALA A 2 -18.62 -16.59 5.79
C ALA A 2 -18.28 -15.12 5.46
N CYS A 3 -17.25 -14.87 4.63
CA CYS A 3 -16.78 -13.51 4.32
C CYS A 3 -17.77 -12.70 3.45
N LEU A 4 -18.42 -13.35 2.45
CA LEU A 4 -19.41 -12.68 1.59
C LEU A 4 -20.70 -12.31 2.33
N ARG A 5 -21.11 -13.09 3.35
CA ARG A 5 -22.26 -12.74 4.19
C ARG A 5 -21.96 -11.54 5.07
N ALA A 6 -20.78 -11.48 5.70
CA ALA A 6 -20.38 -10.33 6.51
C ALA A 6 -20.30 -9.00 5.70
N ILE A 7 -19.91 -9.06 4.42
CA ILE A 7 -19.91 -7.89 3.53
C ILE A 7 -21.35 -7.47 3.17
N LYS A 8 -22.23 -8.44 2.93
CA LYS A 8 -23.66 -8.18 2.66
C LYS A 8 -24.36 -7.59 3.90
N ASP A 9 -24.12 -8.17 5.06
CA ASP A 9 -24.70 -7.76 6.34
C ASP A 9 -24.20 -6.36 6.77
N ALA A 10 -22.98 -5.96 6.38
CA ALA A 10 -22.44 -4.61 6.57
C ALA A 10 -23.03 -3.57 5.60
N GLY A 11 -23.53 -4.00 4.43
CA GLY A 11 -24.26 -3.15 3.50
C GLY A 11 -25.65 -2.79 4.00
N ASP A 12 -26.33 -3.74 4.67
CA ASP A 12 -27.70 -3.58 5.16
C ASP A 12 -27.81 -2.71 6.44
N HIS A 13 -26.69 -2.42 7.11
CA HIS A 13 -26.65 -1.61 8.35
C HIS A 13 -25.88 -0.29 8.18
N GLN A 14 -26.03 0.37 7.04
CA GLN A 14 -25.46 1.72 6.90
C GLN A 14 -26.24 2.72 7.75
N PRO A 15 -25.57 3.51 8.62
CA PRO A 15 -26.26 4.48 9.43
C PRO A 15 -26.97 5.50 8.54
N PRO A 16 -28.23 5.87 8.85
CA PRO A 16 -29.02 6.78 8.03
C PRO A 16 -28.30 8.12 7.92
N GLY A 17 -28.03 8.56 6.70
CA GLY A 17 -27.28 9.79 6.41
C GLY A 17 -25.79 9.61 6.16
N SER A 18 -25.26 8.38 6.27
CA SER A 18 -23.89 8.07 5.82
C SER A 18 -23.77 8.22 4.30
N PHE A 19 -22.59 8.61 3.84
CA PHE A 19 -22.33 8.88 2.41
C PHE A 19 -22.62 7.66 1.52
N LEU A 20 -22.35 6.45 2.00
CA LEU A 20 -22.62 5.21 1.26
C LEU A 20 -24.12 4.88 1.15
N SER A 21 -24.94 5.32 2.11
CA SER A 21 -26.41 5.12 2.07
C SER A 21 -27.09 5.95 0.97
N LYS A 22 -26.43 7.02 0.50
CA LYS A 22 -26.91 7.89 -0.58
C LYS A 22 -26.36 7.51 -1.96
N LEU A 23 -25.27 6.73 -1.99
CA LEU A 23 -24.60 6.33 -3.22
C LEU A 23 -25.55 5.65 -4.22
N HIS A 24 -26.50 4.84 -3.73
CA HIS A 24 -27.46 4.14 -4.59
C HIS A 24 -28.47 5.08 -5.26
N ALA A 25 -28.80 6.23 -4.64
CA ALA A 25 -29.65 7.27 -5.22
C ALA A 25 -28.85 8.24 -6.10
N ASP A 26 -27.57 8.45 -5.78
CA ASP A 26 -26.67 9.32 -6.53
C ASP A 26 -26.17 8.67 -7.83
N LEU A 27 -26.19 7.34 -7.95
CA LEU A 27 -25.90 6.64 -9.22
C LEU A 27 -26.89 7.00 -10.34
N ASP A 28 -28.15 7.25 -10.00
CA ASP A 28 -29.20 7.67 -10.94
C ASP A 28 -29.25 9.19 -11.14
N ASN A 29 -28.43 9.96 -10.40
CA ASN A 29 -28.35 11.42 -10.49
C ASN A 29 -26.89 11.89 -10.68
N PRO A 30 -26.46 12.18 -11.92
CA PRO A 30 -25.07 12.53 -12.22
C PRO A 30 -24.55 13.80 -11.53
N ALA A 31 -25.44 14.66 -11.01
CA ALA A 31 -25.08 15.84 -10.22
C ALA A 31 -24.75 15.51 -8.75
N GLY A 32 -25.25 14.39 -8.20
CA GLY A 32 -25.01 13.94 -6.82
C GLY A 32 -23.62 13.33 -6.60
N LEU A 33 -22.97 12.87 -7.67
CA LEU A 33 -21.65 12.20 -7.63
C LEU A 33 -20.47 13.17 -7.45
N GLY A 34 -20.70 14.49 -7.47
CA GLY A 34 -19.71 15.52 -7.17
C GLY A 34 -18.37 15.33 -7.90
N ALA A 35 -17.27 15.32 -7.15
CA ALA A 35 -15.90 15.19 -7.66
C ALA A 35 -15.59 13.86 -8.39
N TYR A 36 -16.51 12.89 -8.35
CA TYR A 36 -16.42 11.61 -9.04
C TYR A 36 -17.34 11.53 -10.26
N SER A 37 -17.91 12.65 -10.70
CA SER A 37 -18.63 12.73 -11.97
C SER A 37 -17.68 12.31 -13.10
N ILE A 38 -17.78 11.05 -13.51
CA ILE A 38 -17.20 10.56 -14.75
C ILE A 38 -18.06 11.23 -15.82
N VAL A 39 -17.67 12.45 -16.20
CA VAL A 39 -18.31 13.17 -17.28
C VAL A 39 -18.32 12.24 -18.49
N HIS A 40 -19.47 12.13 -19.15
CA HIS A 40 -19.61 11.40 -20.40
C HIS A 40 -18.41 11.75 -21.29
N GLU A 41 -17.70 10.72 -21.77
CA GLU A 41 -16.44 10.80 -22.51
C GLU A 41 -16.66 11.47 -23.89
N GLU A 42 -16.98 12.76 -23.92
CA GLU A 42 -17.20 13.59 -25.13
C GLU A 42 -15.89 14.11 -25.75
N GLU A 43 -14.73 13.64 -25.29
CA GLU A 43 -13.41 13.93 -25.88
C GLU A 43 -13.07 13.02 -27.09
N ARG A 44 -14.05 12.38 -27.74
CA ARG A 44 -13.79 11.44 -28.85
C ARG A 44 -13.35 12.09 -30.17
N ASN A 45 -13.23 13.42 -30.26
CA ASN A 45 -12.99 14.10 -31.54
C ASN A 45 -11.83 15.10 -31.60
N LYS A 46 -10.90 15.05 -30.65
CA LYS A 46 -9.68 15.87 -30.75
C LYS A 46 -8.45 15.06 -30.39
N ARG A 47 -7.89 14.34 -31.37
CA ARG A 47 -6.44 14.28 -31.65
C ARG A 47 -6.11 13.33 -32.81
N GLY A 48 -5.74 13.96 -33.92
CA GLY A 48 -4.65 13.58 -34.83
C GLY A 48 -4.37 12.12 -35.09
N THR A 49 -4.59 11.74 -36.35
CA THR A 49 -4.00 10.63 -37.09
C THR A 49 -2.56 10.29 -36.65
N ARG A 50 -2.42 9.38 -35.69
CA ARG A 50 -1.26 8.47 -35.63
C ARG A 50 -1.73 7.17 -36.26
N LYS A 51 -0.99 6.66 -37.26
CA LYS A 51 -1.11 5.26 -37.70
C LYS A 51 -0.63 4.37 -36.54
N GLY A 52 -1.53 4.12 -35.59
CA GLY A 52 -1.39 3.16 -34.51
C GLY A 52 -2.69 2.36 -34.42
N LEU A 53 -2.63 1.19 -33.79
CA LEU A 53 -3.80 0.34 -33.55
C LEU A 53 -4.88 1.16 -32.83
N THR A 54 -6.11 1.05 -33.30
CA THR A 54 -7.29 1.66 -32.66
C THR A 54 -7.51 1.09 -31.25
N ARG A 55 -8.23 1.83 -30.41
CA ARG A 55 -8.56 1.41 -29.04
C ARG A 55 -9.24 0.03 -29.04
N GLU A 56 -10.13 -0.19 -30.00
CA GLU A 56 -10.87 -1.43 -30.19
C GLU A 56 -9.95 -2.60 -30.62
N GLU A 57 -8.96 -2.35 -31.48
CA GLU A 57 -7.96 -3.35 -31.88
C GLU A 57 -7.01 -3.70 -30.73
N LEU A 58 -6.58 -2.71 -29.94
CA LEU A 58 -5.78 -2.95 -28.74
C LEU A 58 -6.54 -3.79 -27.72
N TRP A 59 -7.83 -3.50 -27.51
CA TRP A 59 -8.68 -4.27 -26.61
C TRP A 59 -8.97 -5.68 -27.12
N ALA A 60 -9.11 -5.86 -28.43
CA ALA A 60 -9.25 -7.18 -29.05
C ALA A 60 -7.98 -8.02 -28.88
N ARG A 61 -6.80 -7.42 -29.07
CA ARG A 61 -5.51 -8.08 -28.82
C ARG A 61 -5.36 -8.46 -27.35
N PHE A 62 -5.70 -7.56 -26.43
CA PHE A 62 -5.63 -7.83 -25.00
C PHE A 62 -6.52 -9.02 -24.60
N ARG A 63 -7.76 -9.07 -25.09
CA ARG A 63 -8.69 -10.19 -24.86
C ARG A 63 -8.29 -11.50 -25.52
N SER A 64 -7.50 -11.46 -26.59
CA SER A 64 -6.99 -12.67 -27.25
C SER A 64 -5.91 -13.39 -26.44
N GLN A 65 -5.38 -12.73 -25.40
CA GLN A 65 -4.47 -13.34 -24.45
C GLN A 65 -5.29 -13.95 -23.31
N ASP A 66 -5.04 -15.22 -23.00
CA ASP A 66 -5.67 -15.94 -21.90
C ASP A 66 -4.97 -15.55 -20.58
N LEU A 67 -5.12 -14.28 -20.19
CA LEU A 67 -4.51 -13.71 -18.99
C LEU A 67 -5.42 -13.93 -17.79
N ASP A 68 -4.83 -14.34 -16.66
CA ASP A 68 -5.56 -14.36 -15.41
C ASP A 68 -5.83 -12.93 -14.89
N GLN A 69 -6.71 -12.81 -13.90
CA GLN A 69 -7.11 -11.50 -13.36
C GLN A 69 -5.92 -10.73 -12.75
N GLN A 70 -4.94 -11.42 -12.18
CA GLN A 70 -3.75 -10.78 -11.59
C GLN A 70 -2.86 -10.21 -12.68
N GLN A 71 -2.62 -10.96 -13.75
CA GLN A 71 -1.83 -10.55 -14.92
C GLN A 71 -2.48 -9.36 -15.63
N VAL A 72 -3.81 -9.38 -15.79
CA VAL A 72 -4.57 -8.25 -16.33
C VAL A 72 -4.36 -6.99 -15.48
N MET A 73 -4.45 -7.11 -14.15
CA MET A 73 -4.23 -5.97 -13.26
C MET A 73 -2.78 -5.48 -13.30
N GLN A 74 -1.79 -6.37 -13.41
CA GLN A 74 -0.37 -6.01 -13.51
C GLN A 74 -0.06 -5.25 -14.81
N GLU A 75 -0.62 -5.70 -15.93
CA GLU A 75 -0.47 -5.02 -17.23
C GLU A 75 -1.12 -3.63 -17.22
N LEU A 76 -2.32 -3.51 -16.64
CA LEU A 76 -3.01 -2.22 -16.51
C LEU A 76 -2.28 -1.25 -15.56
N ALA A 77 -1.64 -1.75 -14.51
CA ALA A 77 -0.92 -0.94 -13.55
C ALA A 77 0.54 -0.63 -13.96
N SER A 78 1.04 -1.23 -15.05
CA SER A 78 2.42 -1.06 -15.51
C SER A 78 2.68 0.36 -15.99
N GLU A 79 3.72 1.00 -15.43
CA GLU A 79 4.17 2.35 -15.80
C GLU A 79 4.72 2.44 -17.23
N VAL A 80 5.05 1.30 -17.84
CA VAL A 80 5.62 1.20 -19.20
C VAL A 80 4.52 0.99 -20.25
N GLY A 81 3.27 0.76 -19.83
CA GLY A 81 2.16 0.42 -20.72
C GLY A 81 1.46 1.63 -21.34
N GLU A 82 1.04 1.49 -22.61
CA GLU A 82 0.15 2.45 -23.28
C GLU A 82 -1.25 2.53 -22.62
N TRP A 83 -1.57 1.56 -21.75
CA TRP A 83 -2.85 1.42 -21.06
C TRP A 83 -3.15 2.54 -20.06
N GLY A 84 -2.13 3.10 -19.41
CA GLY A 84 -2.29 4.22 -18.49
C GLY A 84 -2.85 5.47 -19.17
N LEU A 85 -2.57 5.64 -20.46
CA LEU A 85 -3.08 6.75 -21.28
C LEU A 85 -4.46 6.44 -21.87
N LEU A 86 -4.72 5.18 -22.23
CA LEU A 86 -5.98 4.75 -22.85
C LEU A 86 -7.11 4.53 -21.83
N TYR A 87 -6.76 4.06 -20.63
CA TYR A 87 -7.69 3.72 -19.56
C TYR A 87 -7.16 4.20 -18.19
N PRO A 88 -7.08 5.52 -17.96
CA PRO A 88 -6.45 6.08 -16.76
C PRO A 88 -7.16 5.66 -15.46
N SER A 89 -8.49 5.61 -15.46
CA SER A 89 -9.27 5.21 -14.28
C SER A 89 -9.12 3.71 -13.97
N LEU A 90 -9.09 2.87 -15.01
CA LEU A 90 -8.93 1.43 -14.84
C LEU A 90 -7.52 1.07 -14.38
N SER A 91 -6.50 1.76 -14.91
CA SER A 91 -5.10 1.59 -14.50
C SER A 91 -4.90 1.97 -13.03
N LYS A 92 -5.51 3.08 -12.58
CA LYS A 92 -5.52 3.46 -11.16
C LYS A 92 -6.22 2.42 -10.29
N LEU A 93 -7.37 1.91 -10.73
CA LEU A 93 -8.11 0.88 -9.99
C LEU A 93 -7.30 -0.42 -9.87
N ALA A 94 -6.64 -0.83 -10.95
CA ALA A 94 -5.76 -2.00 -10.94
C ALA A 94 -4.57 -1.81 -9.99
N ALA A 95 -3.92 -0.63 -10.02
CA ALA A 95 -2.84 -0.31 -9.10
C ALA A 95 -3.30 -0.37 -7.63
N ILE A 96 -4.47 0.20 -7.31
CA ILE A 96 -5.06 0.11 -5.96
C ILE A 96 -5.35 -1.35 -5.61
N GLY A 97 -6.00 -2.11 -6.49
CA GLY A 97 -6.35 -3.51 -6.29
C GLY A 97 -5.15 -4.39 -5.98
N LEU A 98 -4.03 -4.17 -6.68
CA LEU A 98 -2.76 -4.90 -6.45
C LEU A 98 -2.10 -4.57 -5.09
N THR A 99 -2.46 -3.46 -4.45
CA THR A 99 -1.96 -3.14 -3.09
C THR A 99 -2.78 -3.79 -1.98
N ILE A 100 -3.96 -4.32 -2.29
CA ILE A 100 -4.85 -4.92 -1.28
C ILE A 100 -4.34 -6.33 -0.96
N PRO A 101 -4.00 -6.63 0.30
CA PRO A 101 -3.60 -7.98 0.68
C PRO A 101 -4.81 -8.92 0.59
N VAL A 102 -4.68 -9.98 -0.22
CA VAL A 102 -5.74 -10.98 -0.43
C VAL A 102 -5.80 -12.02 0.71
N SER A 103 -4.81 -12.05 1.60
CA SER A 103 -4.73 -13.02 2.70
C SER A 103 -4.27 -12.40 4.03
N SER A 104 -4.71 -13.00 5.15
CA SER A 104 -4.28 -12.67 6.51
C SER A 104 -2.89 -13.19 6.87
N VAL A 105 -2.26 -13.99 6.00
CA VAL A 105 -0.98 -14.65 6.28
C VAL A 105 0.12 -13.63 6.60
N ASN A 106 0.11 -12.48 5.92
CA ASN A 106 1.05 -11.40 6.21
C ASN A 106 0.80 -10.79 7.61
N CYS A 107 -0.48 -10.58 7.98
CA CYS A 107 -0.83 -10.11 9.32
C CYS A 107 -0.39 -11.10 10.41
N GLU A 108 -0.57 -12.40 10.20
CA GLU A 108 -0.14 -13.44 11.15
C GLU A 108 1.39 -13.44 11.36
N ARG A 109 2.15 -13.24 10.28
CA ARG A 109 3.61 -13.06 10.35
C ARG A 109 3.99 -11.81 11.16
N ASP A 110 3.26 -10.71 10.98
CA ASP A 110 3.49 -9.48 11.72
C ASP A 110 3.12 -9.63 13.20
N PHE A 111 2.04 -10.34 13.54
CA PHE A 111 1.71 -10.67 14.92
C PHE A 111 2.74 -11.59 15.58
N SER A 112 3.29 -12.56 14.84
CA SER A 112 4.39 -13.38 15.33
C SER A 112 5.64 -12.53 15.62
N THR A 113 5.93 -11.57 14.74
CA THR A 113 7.00 -10.59 14.95
C THR A 113 6.72 -9.70 16.16
N LEU A 114 5.48 -9.27 16.34
CA LEU A 114 5.05 -8.52 17.51
C LEU A 114 5.28 -9.30 18.79
N ASN A 115 4.97 -10.60 18.83
CA ASN A 115 5.21 -11.43 20.02
C ASN A 115 6.70 -11.58 20.35
N ARG A 116 7.60 -11.48 19.36
CA ARG A 116 9.06 -11.41 19.61
C ARG A 116 9.48 -10.03 20.14
N VAL A 117 8.86 -8.97 19.63
CA VAL A 117 9.12 -7.59 20.09
C VAL A 117 8.49 -7.31 21.46
N LYS A 118 7.34 -7.89 21.76
CA LYS A 118 6.58 -7.66 22.99
C LYS A 118 6.36 -9.00 23.67
N THR A 119 7.32 -9.35 24.52
CA THR A 119 7.26 -10.55 25.36
C THR A 119 6.61 -10.23 26.70
N ASP A 120 6.30 -11.25 27.49
CA ASP A 120 5.71 -11.08 28.83
C ASP A 120 6.59 -10.22 29.74
N LEU A 121 7.91 -10.39 29.65
CA LEU A 121 8.89 -9.58 30.39
C LEU A 121 9.05 -8.15 29.81
N ARG A 122 8.72 -7.94 28.53
CA ARG A 122 8.86 -6.66 27.81
C ARG A 122 7.51 -6.15 27.31
N ASN A 123 6.51 -6.10 28.20
CA ASN A 123 5.14 -5.71 27.85
C ASN A 123 4.86 -4.19 27.91
N ARG A 124 5.80 -3.39 28.43
CA ARG A 124 5.64 -1.93 28.61
C ARG A 124 5.89 -1.09 27.34
N LEU A 125 6.30 -1.71 26.23
CA LEU A 125 6.44 -1.03 24.95
C LEU A 125 5.07 -0.62 24.40
N GLN A 126 4.90 0.68 24.11
CA GLN A 126 3.66 1.28 23.64
C GLN A 126 3.94 2.41 22.64
N GLY A 127 2.91 2.79 21.88
CA GLY A 127 2.93 3.93 20.96
C GLY A 127 4.05 3.87 19.92
N GLU A 128 4.69 5.01 19.69
CA GLU A 128 5.74 5.20 18.68
C GLU A 128 6.96 4.29 18.86
N HIS A 129 7.34 3.99 20.11
CA HIS A 129 8.48 3.11 20.38
C HIS A 129 8.20 1.69 19.89
N LEU A 130 7.00 1.16 20.18
CA LEU A 130 6.60 -0.15 19.69
C LEU A 130 6.52 -0.17 18.16
N ALA A 131 5.89 0.85 17.56
CA ALA A 131 5.78 0.98 16.11
C ALA A 131 7.16 1.05 15.43
N THR A 132 8.14 1.72 16.04
CA THR A 132 9.51 1.80 15.53
C THR A 132 10.21 0.44 15.61
N CYS A 133 10.11 -0.26 16.75
CA CYS A 133 10.68 -1.60 16.88
C CYS A 133 10.05 -2.59 15.89
N MET A 134 8.75 -2.50 15.66
CA MET A 134 8.05 -3.30 14.65
C MET A 134 8.55 -3.00 13.23
N ARG A 135 8.63 -1.71 12.86
CA ARG A 135 9.15 -1.29 11.55
C ARG A 135 10.56 -1.80 11.30
N LEU A 136 11.45 -1.72 12.30
CA LEU A 136 12.80 -2.25 12.24
C LEU A 136 12.83 -3.77 12.14
N SER A 137 11.94 -4.47 12.84
CA SER A 137 11.91 -5.94 12.83
C SER A 137 11.38 -6.51 11.53
N ILE A 138 10.43 -5.82 10.89
CA ILE A 138 9.81 -6.24 9.63
C ILE A 138 10.66 -5.85 8.41
N ASN A 139 11.18 -4.61 8.38
CA ASN A 139 11.83 -4.04 7.20
C ASN A 139 13.33 -3.80 7.36
N GLY A 140 13.89 -4.04 8.55
CA GLY A 140 15.30 -3.77 8.82
C GLY A 140 16.23 -4.70 8.04
N PRO A 141 17.47 -4.25 7.77
CA PRO A 141 18.46 -5.10 7.13
C PRO A 141 18.79 -6.32 8.02
N PRO A 142 19.26 -7.42 7.42
CA PRO A 142 19.80 -8.54 8.20
C PRO A 142 20.87 -8.06 9.17
N THR A 143 21.00 -8.72 10.33
CA THR A 143 21.95 -8.33 11.37
C THR A 143 23.39 -8.23 10.86
N ARG A 144 23.78 -9.08 9.91
CA ARG A 144 25.11 -9.06 9.25
C ARG A 144 25.37 -7.79 8.43
N ASP A 145 24.32 -7.20 7.88
CA ASP A 145 24.40 -6.05 6.97
C ASP A 145 24.14 -4.73 7.72
N PHE A 146 23.84 -4.81 9.03
CA PHE A 146 23.61 -3.64 9.85
C PHE A 146 24.92 -2.88 10.12
N PRO A 147 24.99 -1.56 9.85
CA PRO A 147 26.21 -0.78 10.00
C PRO A 147 26.48 -0.42 11.47
N PHE A 148 26.95 -1.40 12.26
CA PHE A 148 27.21 -1.26 13.70
C PHE A 148 28.12 -0.08 14.05
N ARG A 149 29.18 0.14 13.27
CA ARG A 149 30.12 1.25 13.52
C ARG A 149 29.42 2.60 13.46
N ARG A 150 28.57 2.81 12.46
CA ARG A 150 27.81 4.05 12.31
C ARG A 150 26.77 4.21 13.41
N ALA A 151 26.11 3.12 13.80
CA ALA A 151 25.15 3.14 14.90
C ALA A 151 25.83 3.53 16.23
N LEU A 152 27.04 3.03 16.49
CA LEU A 152 27.82 3.40 17.68
C LEU A 152 28.20 4.89 17.68
N GLU A 153 28.70 5.41 16.56
CA GLU A 153 28.99 6.85 16.42
C GLU A 153 27.75 7.70 16.73
N LEU A 154 26.58 7.36 16.15
CA LEU A 154 25.33 8.07 16.41
C LEU A 154 24.88 7.93 17.87
N PHE A 155 25.07 6.76 18.47
CA PHE A 155 24.68 6.51 19.85
C PHE A 155 25.44 7.42 20.83
N PHE A 156 26.75 7.61 20.61
CA PHE A 156 27.61 8.45 21.47
C PHE A 156 27.64 9.94 21.09
N LYS A 157 26.93 10.39 20.05
CA LYS A 157 26.73 11.84 19.78
C LYS A 157 26.08 12.61 20.92
N THR A 158 25.40 11.92 21.82
CA THR A 158 24.79 12.49 23.03
C THR A 158 25.47 11.90 24.25
N PRO A 159 25.63 12.65 25.35
CA PRO A 159 26.35 12.18 26.53
C PRO A 159 25.68 10.95 27.12
N ARG A 160 26.44 9.85 27.24
CA ARG A 160 25.95 8.57 27.78
C ARG A 160 26.64 8.26 29.11
N LYS A 161 25.89 7.63 30.01
CA LYS A 161 26.45 7.11 31.28
C LYS A 161 27.32 5.87 31.08
N ILE A 162 27.10 5.14 29.99
CA ILE A 162 27.84 3.92 29.66
C ILE A 162 29.22 4.32 29.12
N LYS A 163 30.28 3.83 29.77
CA LYS A 163 31.68 3.97 29.32
C LYS A 163 32.20 2.61 28.87
N CYS A 164 33.07 2.59 27.86
CA CYS A 164 33.72 1.35 27.48
C CYS A 164 34.88 1.03 28.44
N SER A 165 35.24 -0.24 28.54
CA SER A 165 36.35 -0.73 29.37
C SER A 165 37.73 -0.51 28.73
N GLN A 166 37.81 -0.06 27.48
CA GLN A 166 39.07 0.24 26.80
C GLN A 166 39.58 1.64 27.17
N ALA A 167 40.82 1.70 27.67
CA ALA A 167 41.50 2.95 27.91
C ALA A 167 41.77 3.68 26.57
N GLY A 168 41.35 4.95 26.45
CA GLY A 168 41.60 5.78 25.27
C GLY A 168 40.57 5.68 24.14
N CYS A 169 39.37 5.13 24.39
CA CYS A 169 38.33 5.03 23.37
C CYS A 169 37.81 6.41 22.91
N GLN A 170 38.06 6.75 21.65
CA GLN A 170 37.67 8.02 21.06
C GLN A 170 36.14 8.22 21.02
N LEU A 171 35.33 7.15 21.00
CA LEU A 171 33.87 7.26 20.88
C LEU A 171 33.18 7.66 22.19
N CYS A 172 33.64 7.15 23.35
CA CYS A 172 32.99 7.45 24.64
C CYS A 172 33.63 8.61 25.42
N HIS A 173 34.80 9.09 24.97
CA HIS A 173 35.54 10.19 25.59
C HIS A 173 35.49 11.51 24.79
N HIS A 174 34.87 11.53 23.61
CA HIS A 174 34.51 12.77 22.94
C HIS A 174 33.32 13.41 23.66
N HIS A 175 33.61 14.07 24.80
CA HIS A 175 32.97 15.26 25.39
C HIS A 175 33.36 15.38 26.86
#